data_AF-A0A2P4ESN1-F1
#
_entry.id   AF-A0A2P4ESN1-F1
#
_cell.length_a   1.000
_cell.length_b   1.000
_cell.length_c   1.000
_cell.angle_alpha   90.00
_cell.angle_beta   90.00
_cell.angle_gamma   90.00
#
_symmetry.space_group_name_H-M   'P 1'
#
loop_
_entity.id
_entity.type
_entity.pdbx_description
1 polymer ?
#
loop_
_entity_poly.entity_id
_entity_poly.type
_entity_poly.pdbx_seq_one_letter_code
_entity_poly.pdbx_strand_id
1 'polypeptide(L)'
;MKHGADHGLDDNQIDRRNQLLDAIRTGLRNFNESYALNLPLSRFEGPLDPGLPSSLTIIGKQPVYDEAWAYKARDITRNKLIDHLSTQILQRVSTLDRHDYCLRGSSHAIALKLCTTHPLKHRIGFADERSDFRLDCDTGELALTFSDIVDRVSEGYERDYMTYRLWSEKSLKLLAQFLFSGEWDSTVFPSGALWDELNSEGEPVSLESFIESVNQTILDLPMERLTETCFPDYSGILFSEYVPAENMTPAQKEQLYRQYVNILTS
;
A
#
# COMPACT_ATOMS: atom_id res chain seq x y z
N MET A 1 25.93 12.97 -31.95
CA MET A 1 24.78 13.84 -32.27
C MET A 1 23.51 13.06 -32.00
N LYS A 2 22.60 13.62 -31.18
CA LYS A 2 21.28 13.06 -30.87
C LYS A 2 20.34 13.18 -32.08
N HIS A 3 20.65 12.48 -33.17
CA HIS A 3 19.84 12.56 -34.39
C HIS A 3 18.45 11.99 -34.10
N GLY A 4 17.45 12.88 -34.03
CA GLY A 4 16.03 12.53 -33.87
C GLY A 4 15.41 12.82 -32.50
N ALA A 5 16.20 13.17 -31.47
CA ALA A 5 15.64 13.47 -30.14
C ALA A 5 14.80 14.76 -30.11
N ASP A 6 15.19 15.74 -30.93
CA ASP A 6 14.53 17.05 -30.99
C ASP A 6 13.57 17.16 -32.20
N HIS A 7 13.31 16.03 -32.87
CA HIS A 7 12.49 16.03 -34.08
C HIS A 7 11.05 16.43 -33.77
N GLY A 8 10.55 17.43 -34.51
CA GLY A 8 9.17 17.91 -34.37
C GLY A 8 8.93 18.80 -33.15
N LEU A 9 9.99 19.26 -32.48
CA LEU A 9 9.91 20.17 -31.34
C LEU A 9 10.52 21.54 -31.68
N ASP A 10 9.94 22.60 -31.12
CA ASP A 10 10.54 23.93 -31.08
C ASP A 10 11.50 24.08 -29.87
N ASP A 11 12.29 25.16 -29.86
CA ASP A 11 13.29 25.42 -28.81
C ASP A 11 12.67 25.49 -27.41
N ASN A 12 11.46 26.07 -27.27
CA ASN A 12 10.78 26.15 -25.97
C ASN A 12 10.34 24.77 -25.48
N GLN A 13 9.87 23.91 -26.38
CA GLN A 13 9.48 22.53 -26.06
C GLN A 13 10.69 21.68 -25.66
N ILE A 14 11.81 21.85 -26.37
CA ILE A 14 13.08 21.19 -26.05
C ILE A 14 13.56 21.61 -24.67
N ASP A 15 13.53 22.92 -24.36
CA ASP A 15 13.96 23.46 -23.07
C ASP A 15 13.08 22.96 -21.93
N ARG A 16 11.75 23.03 -22.06
CA ARG A 16 10.81 22.52 -21.04
C ARG A 16 11.04 21.05 -20.74
N ARG A 17 11.18 20.23 -21.79
CA ARG A 17 11.48 18.79 -21.63
C ARG A 17 12.80 18.58 -20.89
N ASN A 18 13.87 19.27 -21.30
CA ASN A 18 15.18 19.08 -20.67
C ASN A 18 15.16 19.51 -19.20
N GLN A 19 14.49 20.62 -18.87
CA GLN A 19 14.28 21.06 -17.49
C GLN A 19 13.54 20.02 -16.66
N LEU A 20 12.45 19.44 -17.20
CA LEU A 20 11.70 18.37 -16.55
C LEU A 20 12.57 17.13 -16.30
N LEU A 21 13.34 16.68 -17.30
CA LEU A 21 14.23 15.52 -17.15
C LEU A 21 15.30 15.77 -16.08
N ASP A 22 15.88 16.97 -16.03
CA ASP A 22 16.87 17.32 -15.03
C ASP A 22 16.27 17.42 -13.62
N ALA A 23 15.03 17.90 -13.50
CA ALA A 23 14.29 17.89 -12.25
C ALA A 23 14.01 16.45 -11.76
N ILE A 24 13.61 15.53 -12.66
CA ILE A 24 13.41 14.11 -12.33
C ILE A 24 14.73 13.45 -11.87
N ARG A 25 15.83 13.68 -12.61
CA ARG A 25 17.17 13.17 -12.22
C ARG A 25 17.60 13.71 -10.86
N THR A 26 17.35 14.99 -10.60
CA THR A 26 17.66 15.63 -9.32
C THR A 26 16.86 14.99 -8.19
N GLY A 27 15.56 14.78 -8.37
CA GLY A 27 14.72 14.07 -7.39
C GLY A 27 15.23 12.66 -7.06
N LEU A 28 15.65 11.90 -8.07
CA LEU A 28 16.24 10.57 -7.90
C LEU A 28 17.56 10.61 -7.10
N ARG A 29 18.44 11.57 -7.42
CA ARG A 29 19.72 11.74 -6.72
C ARG A 29 19.52 12.19 -5.28
N ASN A 30 18.65 13.16 -5.05
CA ASN A 30 18.26 13.62 -3.71
C ASN A 30 17.75 12.46 -2.86
N PHE A 31 16.87 11.61 -3.40
CA PHE A 31 16.37 10.44 -2.71
C PHE A 31 17.49 9.45 -2.37
N ASN A 32 18.35 9.12 -3.35
CA ASN A 32 19.48 8.22 -3.14
C ASN A 32 20.46 8.72 -2.08
N GLU A 33 20.76 10.02 -2.08
CA GLU A 33 21.68 10.67 -1.15
C GLU A 33 21.08 10.77 0.25
N SER A 34 19.83 11.22 0.37
CA SER A 34 19.14 11.42 1.66
C SER A 34 19.03 10.13 2.46
N TYR A 35 18.78 9.01 1.77
CA TYR A 35 18.65 7.68 2.40
C TYR A 35 19.92 6.82 2.27
N ALA A 36 20.98 7.33 1.63
CA ALA A 36 22.26 6.66 1.44
C ALA A 36 22.13 5.22 0.87
N LEU A 37 21.30 5.07 -0.16
CA LEU A 37 20.87 3.77 -0.71
C LEU A 37 21.90 3.09 -1.62
N ASN A 38 22.95 3.81 -2.04
CA ASN A 38 23.95 3.35 -3.01
C ASN A 38 23.33 2.78 -4.30
N LEU A 39 22.25 3.41 -4.78
CA LEU A 39 21.57 2.97 -5.99
C LEU A 39 22.50 3.05 -7.20
N PRO A 40 22.46 2.07 -8.13
CA PRO A 40 23.13 2.17 -9.42
C PRO A 40 22.38 3.19 -10.32
N LEU A 41 22.58 4.49 -10.06
CA LEU A 41 21.82 5.59 -10.68
C LEU A 41 21.76 5.51 -12.20
N SER A 42 22.84 5.08 -12.87
CA SER A 42 22.89 4.92 -14.32
C SER A 42 21.80 3.98 -14.87
N ARG A 43 21.38 2.96 -14.10
CA ARG A 43 20.30 2.04 -14.47
C ARG A 43 18.93 2.73 -14.48
N PHE A 44 18.74 3.70 -13.58
CA PHE A 44 17.48 4.42 -13.41
C PHE A 44 17.43 5.68 -14.28
N GLU A 45 18.57 6.32 -14.56
CA GLU A 45 18.64 7.51 -15.41
C GLU A 45 18.57 7.19 -16.91
N GLY A 46 18.98 5.99 -17.34
CA GLY A 46 19.00 5.62 -18.76
C GLY A 46 17.67 5.81 -19.51
N PRO A 47 16.50 5.44 -18.94
CA PRO A 47 15.20 5.73 -19.55
C PRO A 47 14.90 7.22 -19.78
N LEU A 48 15.56 8.13 -19.06
CA LEU A 48 15.39 9.59 -19.14
C LEU A 48 16.23 10.23 -20.24
N ASP A 49 17.02 9.45 -20.99
CA ASP A 49 17.85 9.97 -22.07
C ASP A 49 17.10 9.95 -23.42
N PRO A 50 16.81 11.12 -24.01
CA PRO A 50 16.10 11.18 -25.29
C PRO A 50 16.87 10.44 -26.40
N GLY A 51 16.16 9.68 -27.21
CA GLY A 51 16.74 8.88 -28.29
C GLY A 51 17.07 7.42 -27.91
N LEU A 52 16.94 7.03 -26.64
CA LEU A 52 16.93 5.62 -26.24
C LEU A 52 15.48 5.09 -26.22
N PRO A 53 15.19 3.93 -26.84
CA PRO A 53 13.84 3.38 -26.89
C PRO A 53 13.44 2.81 -25.53
N SER A 54 12.83 3.63 -24.68
CA SER A 54 12.26 3.20 -23.39
C SER A 54 10.73 3.27 -23.35
N SER A 55 10.10 4.17 -24.13
CA SER A 55 8.64 4.28 -24.25
C SER A 55 8.27 5.39 -25.25
N LEU A 56 8.21 5.08 -26.54
CA LEU A 56 8.04 6.09 -27.60
C LEU A 56 6.55 6.48 -27.76
N THR A 57 6.24 7.77 -27.76
CA THR A 57 4.95 8.26 -28.28
C THR A 57 5.10 8.43 -29.80
N ILE A 58 4.32 7.68 -30.57
CA ILE A 58 4.35 7.75 -32.04
C ILE A 58 3.23 8.69 -32.49
N ILE A 59 3.58 9.90 -32.93
CA ILE A 59 2.67 10.79 -33.66
C ILE A 59 3.19 10.85 -35.10
N GLY A 60 2.58 10.08 -36.01
CA GLY A 60 3.03 9.98 -37.40
C GLY A 60 4.07 8.87 -37.62
N LYS A 61 5.16 9.17 -38.36
CA LYS A 61 6.18 8.19 -38.82
C LYS A 61 7.51 8.24 -38.04
N GLN A 62 7.71 9.22 -37.15
CA GLN A 62 8.91 9.33 -36.32
C GLN A 62 8.52 9.49 -34.84
N PRO A 63 9.29 8.93 -33.90
CA PRO A 63 9.03 9.09 -32.47
C PRO A 63 9.26 10.55 -32.04
N VAL A 64 8.38 11.06 -31.18
CA VAL A 64 8.51 12.38 -30.56
C VAL A 64 8.88 12.20 -29.08
N TYR A 65 9.96 12.86 -28.66
CA TYR A 65 10.45 12.84 -27.28
C TYR A 65 10.11 14.19 -26.63
N ASP A 66 8.83 14.45 -26.41
CA ASP A 66 8.30 15.68 -25.81
C ASP A 66 8.17 15.58 -24.27
N GLU A 67 7.45 16.52 -23.66
CA GLU A 67 7.14 16.52 -22.23
C GLU A 67 6.31 15.28 -21.82
N ALA A 68 5.37 14.85 -22.66
CA ALA A 68 4.56 13.66 -22.39
C ALA A 68 5.42 12.38 -22.38
N TRP A 69 6.40 12.28 -23.28
CA TRP A 69 7.42 11.24 -23.21
C TRP A 69 8.22 11.30 -21.90
N ALA A 70 8.64 12.48 -21.45
CA ALA A 70 9.40 12.64 -20.21
C ALA A 70 8.61 12.16 -18.98
N TYR A 71 7.31 12.46 -18.89
CA TYR A 71 6.46 11.91 -17.82
C TYR A 71 6.32 10.39 -17.88
N LYS A 72 6.19 9.79 -19.08
CA LYS A 72 6.20 8.32 -19.21
C LYS A 72 7.53 7.71 -18.76
N ALA A 73 8.64 8.34 -19.14
CA ALA A 73 9.98 7.90 -18.74
C ALA A 73 10.18 8.04 -17.22
N ARG A 74 9.64 9.10 -16.60
CA ARG A 74 9.56 9.25 -15.14
C ARG A 74 8.81 8.08 -14.51
N ASP A 75 7.61 7.78 -14.97
CA ASP A 75 6.78 6.72 -14.36
C ASP A 75 7.47 5.36 -14.44
N ILE A 76 8.12 5.05 -15.57
CA ILE A 76 8.93 3.83 -15.72
C ILE A 76 10.11 3.83 -14.73
N THR A 77 10.80 4.96 -14.60
CA THR A 77 11.95 5.11 -13.70
C THR A 77 11.52 4.95 -12.24
N ARG A 78 10.43 5.62 -11.85
CA ARG A 78 9.82 5.54 -10.53
C ARG A 78 9.39 4.11 -10.20
N ASN A 79 8.70 3.43 -11.11
CA ASN A 79 8.26 2.05 -10.90
C ASN A 79 9.45 1.09 -10.73
N LYS A 80 10.49 1.23 -11.56
CA LYS A 80 11.72 0.44 -11.42
C LYS A 80 12.41 0.68 -10.07
N LEU A 81 12.43 1.93 -9.61
CA LEU A 81 12.97 2.28 -8.30
C LEU A 81 12.17 1.62 -7.19
N ILE A 82 10.84 1.77 -7.21
CA ILE A 82 9.93 1.18 -6.23
C ILE A 82 10.06 -0.35 -6.20
N ASP A 83 10.15 -1.02 -7.35
CA ASP A 83 10.39 -2.47 -7.45
C ASP A 83 11.71 -2.89 -6.82
N HIS A 84 12.77 -2.10 -7.07
CA HIS A 84 14.08 -2.35 -6.52
C HIS A 84 14.08 -2.23 -4.99
N LEU A 85 13.46 -1.16 -4.47
CA LEU A 85 13.32 -0.94 -3.03
C LEU A 85 12.46 -2.03 -2.37
N SER A 86 11.32 -2.37 -2.96
CA SER A 86 10.43 -3.41 -2.44
C SER A 86 11.15 -4.74 -2.32
N THR A 87 11.92 -5.13 -3.35
CA THR A 87 12.75 -6.35 -3.31
C THR A 87 13.75 -6.32 -2.14
N GLN A 88 14.45 -5.20 -1.93
CA GLN A 88 15.42 -5.07 -0.83
C GLN A 88 14.75 -5.11 0.55
N ILE A 89 13.60 -4.45 0.70
CA ILE A 89 12.85 -4.41 1.95
C ILE A 89 12.33 -5.81 2.29
N LEU A 90 11.74 -6.51 1.31
CA LEU A 90 11.16 -7.84 1.50
C LEU A 90 12.21 -8.93 1.77
N GLN A 91 13.44 -8.79 1.28
CA GLN A 91 14.53 -9.71 1.63
C GLN A 91 14.73 -9.84 3.15
N ARG A 92 14.45 -8.78 3.91
CA ARG A 92 14.54 -8.77 5.38
C ARG A 92 13.52 -9.70 6.04
N VAL A 93 12.37 -9.98 5.43
CA VAL A 93 11.33 -10.85 6.02
C VAL A 93 11.92 -12.21 6.41
N SER A 94 12.77 -12.78 5.56
CA SER A 94 13.45 -14.06 5.82
C SER A 94 14.39 -14.08 7.03
N THR A 95 14.77 -12.90 7.52
CA THR A 95 15.70 -12.73 8.66
C THR A 95 14.99 -12.47 9.99
N LEU A 96 13.68 -12.20 9.96
CA LEU A 96 12.88 -11.92 11.15
C LEU A 96 12.38 -13.21 11.78
N ASP A 97 12.14 -13.19 13.09
CA ASP A 97 11.45 -14.30 13.76
C ASP A 97 10.00 -14.38 13.27
N ARG A 98 9.43 -15.57 13.26
CA ARG A 98 8.02 -15.77 12.85
C ARG A 98 7.02 -15.01 13.73
N HIS A 99 7.39 -14.69 14.97
CA HIS A 99 6.58 -13.93 15.91
C HIS A 99 7.05 -12.47 16.05
N ASP A 100 7.93 -12.00 15.16
CA ASP A 100 8.38 -10.62 15.16
C ASP A 100 7.19 -9.67 15.00
N TYR A 101 7.16 -8.63 15.81
CA TYR A 101 6.10 -7.62 15.79
C TYR A 101 5.94 -6.94 14.41
N CYS A 102 7.03 -6.83 13.64
CA CYS A 102 7.00 -6.28 12.29
C CYS A 102 6.12 -7.10 11.34
N LEU A 103 5.90 -8.39 11.63
CA LEU A 103 5.15 -9.33 10.79
C LEU A 103 3.70 -9.57 11.27
N ARG A 104 3.18 -8.72 12.16
CA ARG A 104 1.80 -8.80 12.66
C ARG A 104 0.85 -7.84 11.95
N GLY A 105 -0.42 -8.21 11.80
CA GLY A 105 -1.44 -7.36 11.17
C GLY A 105 -1.61 -7.59 9.66
N SER A 106 -2.27 -6.65 8.98
CA SER A 106 -2.48 -6.70 7.52
C SER A 106 -1.17 -6.64 6.74
N SER A 107 -1.22 -7.01 5.46
CA SER A 107 -0.11 -6.80 4.52
C SER A 107 0.35 -5.33 4.50
N HIS A 108 -0.59 -4.39 4.58
CA HIS A 108 -0.30 -2.96 4.63
C HIS A 108 0.41 -2.56 5.94
N ALA A 109 -0.09 -3.00 7.11
CA ALA A 109 0.56 -2.74 8.40
C ALA A 109 2.00 -3.25 8.45
N ILE A 110 2.19 -4.46 7.93
CA ILE A 110 3.50 -5.10 7.86
C ILE A 110 4.42 -4.31 6.92
N ALA A 111 3.94 -3.93 5.73
CA ALA A 111 4.69 -3.10 4.80
C ALA A 111 5.09 -1.77 5.42
N LEU A 112 4.16 -1.10 6.12
CA LEU A 112 4.41 0.15 6.81
C LEU A 112 5.55 -0.02 7.83
N LYS A 113 5.48 -1.05 8.70
CA LYS A 113 6.53 -1.36 9.68
C LYS A 113 7.86 -1.73 9.03
N LEU A 114 7.85 -2.51 7.96
CA LEU A 114 9.07 -2.87 7.23
C LEU A 114 9.74 -1.63 6.63
N CYS A 115 8.96 -0.70 6.08
CA CYS A 115 9.44 0.55 5.49
C CYS A 115 9.91 1.57 6.54
N THR A 116 9.22 1.71 7.68
CA THR A 116 9.61 2.64 8.76
C THR A 116 10.74 2.10 9.65
N THR A 117 10.99 0.79 9.64
CA THR A 117 12.10 0.18 10.39
C THR A 117 13.25 -0.32 9.52
N HIS A 118 13.21 -0.07 8.20
CA HIS A 118 14.24 -0.57 7.28
C HIS A 118 15.62 -0.01 7.66
N PRO A 119 16.66 -0.85 7.82
CA PRO A 119 17.98 -0.36 8.16
C PRO A 119 18.59 0.39 6.98
N LEU A 120 18.88 1.68 7.18
CA LEU A 120 19.61 2.51 6.22
C LEU A 120 21.00 2.84 6.79
N LYS A 121 21.92 3.32 5.95
CA LYS A 121 23.33 3.50 6.33
C LYS A 121 23.52 4.43 7.54
N HIS A 122 22.70 5.47 7.65
CA HIS A 122 22.84 6.53 8.66
C HIS A 122 21.56 6.77 9.48
N ARG A 123 20.49 6.02 9.23
CA ARG A 123 19.20 6.17 9.89
C ARG A 123 18.39 4.87 9.82
N ILE A 124 17.20 4.88 10.40
CA ILE A 124 16.23 3.79 10.31
C ILE A 124 15.00 4.35 9.59
N GLY A 125 14.52 3.59 8.60
CA GLY A 125 13.29 3.86 7.88
C GLY A 125 13.32 5.04 6.92
N PHE A 126 12.33 5.04 6.02
CA PHE A 126 12.12 6.13 5.07
C PHE A 126 11.23 7.26 5.61
N ALA A 127 10.31 6.95 6.52
CA ALA A 127 9.40 7.89 7.15
C ALA A 127 8.97 7.40 8.54
N ASP A 128 8.29 8.25 9.31
CA ASP A 128 7.72 7.90 10.61
C ASP A 128 6.39 8.64 10.88
N GLU A 129 5.69 8.25 11.95
CA GLU A 129 4.42 8.88 12.37
C GLU A 129 4.55 10.38 12.68
N ARG A 130 5.72 10.83 13.17
CA ARG A 130 5.95 12.25 13.55
C ARG A 130 6.02 13.16 12.34
N SER A 131 6.47 12.60 11.22
CA SER A 131 6.54 13.25 9.91
C SER A 131 5.27 13.07 9.07
N ASP A 132 4.19 12.53 9.65
CA ASP A 132 2.95 12.20 8.93
C ASP A 132 3.23 11.28 7.73
N PHE A 133 4.15 10.33 7.91
CA PHE A 133 4.60 9.37 6.88
C PHE A 133 5.10 10.02 5.59
N ARG A 134 5.67 11.23 5.66
CA ARG A 134 6.27 11.90 4.50
C ARG A 134 7.74 11.53 4.37
N LEU A 135 8.21 11.45 3.12
CA LEU A 135 9.65 11.32 2.84
C LEU A 135 10.37 12.59 3.32
N ASP A 136 11.50 12.40 3.99
CA ASP A 136 12.39 13.45 4.51
C ASP A 136 13.30 14.05 3.41
N CYS A 137 12.82 14.07 2.17
CA CYS A 137 13.53 14.65 1.03
C CYS A 137 12.55 15.13 -0.03
N ASP A 138 12.92 16.18 -0.76
CA ASP A 138 12.17 16.63 -1.92
C ASP A 138 12.49 15.73 -3.14
N THR A 139 11.50 14.95 -3.55
CA THR A 139 11.56 14.12 -4.76
C THR A 139 11.17 14.91 -6.01
N GLY A 140 10.63 16.12 -5.86
CA GLY A 140 10.27 17.03 -6.95
C GLY A 140 9.47 16.35 -8.05
N GLU A 141 9.89 16.56 -9.29
CA GLU A 141 9.25 15.99 -10.49
C GLU A 141 9.39 14.47 -10.61
N LEU A 142 10.19 13.79 -9.77
CA LEU A 142 10.15 12.32 -9.69
C LEU A 142 8.77 11.84 -9.18
N ALA A 143 8.08 12.67 -8.39
CA ALA A 143 6.77 12.39 -7.82
C ALA A 143 6.70 11.01 -7.14
N LEU A 144 7.73 10.71 -6.35
CA LEU A 144 7.80 9.53 -5.49
C LEU A 144 7.32 9.91 -4.09
N THR A 145 6.36 9.15 -3.58
CA THR A 145 5.83 9.28 -2.22
C THR A 145 6.21 8.06 -1.38
N PHE A 146 6.04 8.18 -0.06
CA PHE A 146 6.23 7.05 0.84
C PHE A 146 5.14 5.97 0.63
N SER A 147 3.89 6.38 0.35
CA SER A 147 2.80 5.45 0.02
C SER A 147 3.16 4.54 -1.15
N ASP A 148 3.72 5.10 -2.23
CA ASP A 148 4.13 4.30 -3.39
C ASP A 148 5.07 3.13 -3.02
N ILE A 149 5.95 3.35 -2.03
CA ILE A 149 6.88 2.32 -1.54
C ILE A 149 6.13 1.30 -0.68
N VAL A 150 5.31 1.77 0.26
CA VAL A 150 4.52 0.90 1.15
C VAL A 150 3.58 0.02 0.34
N ASP A 151 2.88 0.55 -0.65
CA ASP A 151 1.92 -0.18 -1.47
C ASP A 151 2.61 -1.31 -2.24
N ARG A 152 3.76 -1.05 -2.89
CA ARG A 152 4.51 -2.11 -3.59
C ARG A 152 5.12 -3.14 -2.63
N VAL A 153 5.51 -2.74 -1.42
CA VAL A 153 5.97 -3.68 -0.40
C VAL A 153 4.81 -4.53 0.10
N SER A 154 3.62 -3.95 0.29
CA SER A 154 2.40 -4.63 0.70
C SER A 154 1.99 -5.69 -0.33
N GLU A 155 1.91 -5.31 -1.61
CA GLU A 155 1.61 -6.22 -2.72
C GLU A 155 2.60 -7.40 -2.78
N GLY A 156 3.90 -7.12 -2.64
CA GLY A 156 4.94 -8.15 -2.65
C GLY A 156 4.89 -9.04 -1.41
N TYR A 157 4.63 -8.46 -0.23
CA TYR A 157 4.48 -9.21 1.01
C TYR A 157 3.29 -10.16 0.93
N GLU A 158 2.14 -9.65 0.49
CA GLU A 158 0.92 -10.42 0.35
C GLU A 158 1.08 -11.61 -0.60
N ARG A 159 1.72 -11.38 -1.75
CA ARG A 159 1.94 -12.42 -2.76
C ARG A 159 2.91 -13.51 -2.30
N ASP A 160 4.01 -13.11 -1.66
CA ASP A 160 5.17 -14.00 -1.48
C ASP A 160 5.33 -14.53 -0.04
N TYR A 161 4.72 -13.89 0.97
CA TYR A 161 4.97 -14.17 2.39
C TYR A 161 3.71 -14.26 3.27
N MET A 162 2.64 -13.53 2.94
CA MET A 162 1.47 -13.45 3.81
C MET A 162 0.84 -14.84 4.01
N THR A 163 0.64 -15.18 5.28
CA THR A 163 0.02 -16.45 5.66
C THR A 163 -1.25 -16.17 6.43
N TYR A 164 -2.39 -16.26 5.74
CA TYR A 164 -3.68 -15.99 6.33
C TYR A 164 -4.12 -17.11 7.28
N ARG A 165 -4.75 -16.73 8.40
CA ARG A 165 -5.45 -17.64 9.30
C ARG A 165 -6.82 -17.98 8.73
N LEU A 166 -7.26 -19.21 8.98
CA LEU A 166 -8.63 -19.64 8.64
C LEU A 166 -9.59 -19.28 9.77
N TRP A 167 -10.82 -18.92 9.38
CA TRP A 167 -11.89 -18.65 10.32
C TRP A 167 -12.32 -19.92 11.07
N SER A 168 -12.16 -19.89 12.38
CA SER A 168 -12.73 -20.87 13.31
C SER A 168 -14.07 -20.41 13.86
N GLU A 169 -14.84 -21.31 14.47
CA GLU A 169 -16.08 -20.95 15.17
C GLU A 169 -15.83 -19.90 16.26
N LYS A 170 -14.72 -20.00 17.00
CA LYS A 170 -14.34 -19.02 18.03
C LYS A 170 -14.08 -17.64 17.44
N SER A 171 -13.30 -17.55 16.36
CA SER A 171 -13.00 -16.26 15.71
C SER A 171 -14.22 -15.66 15.02
N LEU A 172 -15.14 -16.47 14.49
CA LEU A 172 -16.40 -15.97 13.93
C LEU A 172 -17.33 -15.42 15.01
N LYS A 173 -17.37 -16.02 16.21
CA LYS A 173 -18.10 -15.46 17.35
C LYS A 173 -17.53 -14.12 17.79
N LEU A 174 -16.19 -14.00 17.87
CA LEU A 174 -15.52 -12.74 18.17
C LEU A 174 -15.77 -11.69 17.08
N LEU A 175 -15.77 -12.09 15.80
CA LEU A 175 -16.13 -11.20 14.70
C LEU A 175 -17.58 -10.73 14.82
N ALA A 176 -18.54 -11.63 15.05
CA ALA A 176 -19.93 -11.24 15.25
C ALA A 176 -20.11 -10.28 16.42
N GLN A 177 -19.40 -10.51 17.53
CA GLN A 177 -19.38 -9.59 18.67
C GLN A 177 -18.83 -8.23 18.26
N PHE A 178 -17.69 -8.17 17.59
CA PHE A 178 -17.11 -6.92 17.09
C PHE A 178 -18.09 -6.14 16.18
N LEU A 179 -18.78 -6.85 15.29
CA LEU A 179 -19.68 -6.23 14.31
C LEU A 179 -20.99 -5.73 14.95
N PHE A 180 -21.55 -6.46 15.92
CA PHE A 180 -22.94 -6.26 16.39
C PHE A 180 -23.09 -5.99 17.90
N SER A 181 -22.05 -6.15 18.70
CA SER A 181 -22.14 -6.08 20.16
C SER A 181 -21.11 -5.09 20.70
N GLY A 182 -21.61 -3.97 21.23
CA GLY A 182 -20.79 -2.94 21.85
C GLY A 182 -20.25 -3.25 23.24
N GLU A 183 -20.48 -4.44 23.80
CA GLU A 183 -20.07 -4.77 25.17
C GLU A 183 -19.02 -5.88 25.24
N TRP A 184 -17.75 -5.46 25.36
CA TRP A 184 -16.84 -5.64 26.52
C TRP A 184 -15.47 -5.09 26.09
N ASP A 185 -14.98 -4.10 26.83
CA ASP A 185 -13.64 -3.47 26.74
C ASP A 185 -13.21 -2.75 25.44
N SER A 186 -13.93 -2.86 24.32
CA SER A 186 -13.65 -2.02 23.15
C SER A 186 -14.21 -0.60 23.37
N THR A 187 -13.36 0.36 23.73
CA THR A 187 -13.73 1.79 23.70
C THR A 187 -13.99 2.32 22.28
N VAL A 188 -13.79 1.48 21.26
CA VAL A 188 -13.75 1.88 19.85
C VAL A 188 -15.11 1.77 19.16
N PHE A 189 -15.96 0.80 19.54
CA PHE A 189 -17.26 0.56 18.88
C PHE A 189 -18.43 0.30 19.86
N PRO A 190 -19.04 1.36 20.45
CA PRO A 190 -20.05 1.23 21.51
C PRO A 190 -21.37 0.55 21.10
N SER A 191 -21.67 0.50 19.80
CA SER A 191 -22.86 -0.15 19.24
C SER A 191 -22.53 -1.45 18.48
N GLY A 192 -21.25 -1.79 18.32
CA GLY A 192 -20.77 -2.69 17.27
C GLY A 192 -20.40 -1.93 15.99
N ALA A 193 -19.38 -2.41 15.29
CA ALA A 193 -18.76 -1.65 14.20
C ALA A 193 -19.65 -1.46 12.95
N LEU A 194 -20.64 -2.33 12.74
CA LEU A 194 -21.57 -2.26 11.61
C LEU A 194 -23.03 -2.04 12.00
N TRP A 195 -23.32 -2.04 13.30
CA TRP A 195 -24.71 -2.12 13.74
C TRP A 195 -25.54 -0.91 13.31
N ASP A 196 -25.00 0.30 13.48
CA ASP A 196 -25.72 1.54 13.16
C ASP A 196 -25.96 1.70 11.65
N GLU A 197 -25.06 1.19 10.82
CA GLU A 197 -25.19 1.19 9.35
C GLU A 197 -26.24 0.17 8.90
N LEU A 198 -26.19 -1.06 9.42
CA LEU A 198 -27.06 -2.14 8.97
C LEU A 198 -28.49 -2.03 9.53
N ASN A 199 -28.68 -1.39 10.68
CA ASN A 199 -29.98 -1.28 11.35
C ASN A 199 -30.80 -0.04 10.91
N SER A 200 -30.29 0.81 10.00
CA SER A 200 -30.95 2.09 9.68
C SER A 200 -32.28 1.95 8.94
N GLU A 201 -32.50 0.83 8.22
CA GLU A 201 -33.70 0.61 7.40
C GLU A 201 -34.68 -0.43 7.97
N GLY A 202 -34.31 -1.15 9.05
CA GLY A 202 -35.15 -2.15 9.71
C GLY A 202 -35.37 -3.46 8.92
N GLU A 203 -34.80 -3.58 7.72
CA GLU A 203 -34.83 -4.79 6.89
C GLU A 203 -33.41 -5.34 6.67
N PRO A 204 -33.20 -6.67 6.63
CA PRO A 204 -31.89 -7.23 6.35
C PRO A 204 -31.40 -6.89 4.93
N VAL A 205 -30.19 -6.35 4.82
CA VAL A 205 -29.47 -6.21 3.54
C VAL A 205 -29.13 -7.59 2.94
N SER A 206 -28.81 -7.66 1.64
CA SER A 206 -28.41 -8.94 1.03
C SER A 206 -27.14 -9.52 1.66
N LEU A 207 -26.97 -10.85 1.56
CA LEU A 207 -25.77 -11.54 2.05
C LEU A 207 -24.49 -10.97 1.40
N GLU A 208 -24.53 -10.68 0.11
CA GLU A 208 -23.39 -10.11 -0.61
C GLU A 208 -23.00 -8.74 -0.07
N SER A 209 -23.97 -7.83 0.08
CA SER A 209 -23.74 -6.48 0.62
C SER A 209 -23.27 -6.55 2.07
N PHE A 210 -23.83 -7.45 2.87
CA PHE A 210 -23.40 -7.69 4.24
C PHE A 210 -21.92 -8.10 4.31
N ILE A 211 -21.49 -9.06 3.47
CA ILE A 211 -20.10 -9.53 3.46
C ILE A 211 -19.13 -8.45 2.95
N GLU A 212 -19.56 -7.61 2.02
CA GLU A 212 -18.80 -6.44 1.57
C GLU A 212 -18.57 -5.44 2.71
N SER A 213 -19.62 -5.07 3.45
CA SER A 213 -19.51 -4.21 4.63
C SER A 213 -18.61 -4.82 5.71
N VAL A 214 -18.69 -6.14 5.94
CA VAL A 214 -17.82 -6.86 6.88
C VAL A 214 -16.34 -6.73 6.49
N ASN A 215 -16.03 -6.96 5.20
CA ASN A 215 -14.67 -6.80 4.69
C ASN A 215 -14.15 -5.38 4.90
N GLN A 216 -14.94 -4.39 4.47
CA GLN A 216 -14.56 -2.98 4.57
C GLN A 216 -14.30 -2.57 6.02
N THR A 217 -15.16 -3.01 6.94
CA THR A 217 -15.00 -2.75 8.38
C THR A 217 -13.71 -3.35 8.95
N ILE A 218 -13.32 -4.55 8.51
CA ILE A 218 -12.05 -5.16 8.93
C ILE A 218 -10.85 -4.37 8.38
N LEU A 219 -10.93 -3.88 7.13
CA LEU A 219 -9.89 -3.07 6.51
C LEU A 219 -9.73 -1.69 7.17
N ASP A 220 -10.85 -1.11 7.63
CA ASP A 220 -10.90 0.21 8.26
C ASP A 220 -10.64 0.17 9.78
N LEU A 221 -10.20 -0.97 10.31
CA LEU A 221 -9.82 -1.09 11.72
C LEU A 221 -8.76 -0.04 12.07
N PRO A 222 -8.94 0.72 13.17
CA PRO A 222 -7.96 1.71 13.55
C PRO A 222 -6.62 1.05 13.88
N MET A 223 -5.57 1.71 13.43
CA MET A 223 -4.20 1.30 13.71
C MET A 223 -3.69 1.97 14.99
N GLU A 224 -3.12 1.18 15.88
CA GLU A 224 -2.31 1.65 17.00
C GLU A 224 -0.87 1.15 16.81
N ARG A 225 0.10 2.07 16.85
CA ARG A 225 1.54 1.76 16.67
C ARG A 225 1.81 0.98 15.37
N LEU A 226 1.20 1.39 14.26
CA LEU A 226 1.35 0.74 12.94
C LEU A 226 0.80 -0.69 12.85
N THR A 227 -0.16 -1.07 13.69
CA THR A 227 -0.83 -2.38 13.65
C THR A 227 -2.31 -2.21 13.93
N GLU A 228 -3.19 -2.97 13.26
CA GLU A 228 -4.63 -2.90 13.54
C GLU A 228 -4.95 -3.34 14.97
N THR A 229 -6.04 -2.79 15.51
CA THR A 229 -6.54 -3.11 16.85
C THR A 229 -6.95 -4.60 16.94
N CYS A 230 -6.59 -5.23 18.07
CA CYS A 230 -6.98 -6.63 18.38
C CYS A 230 -8.36 -6.68 19.05
N PHE A 231 -9.12 -7.76 18.88
CA PHE A 231 -10.43 -7.93 19.52
C PHE A 231 -10.60 -9.27 20.28
N PRO A 232 -10.94 -9.26 21.59
CA PRO A 232 -10.98 -8.10 22.49
C PRO A 232 -9.56 -7.53 22.76
N ASP A 233 -9.45 -6.28 23.18
CA ASP A 233 -8.19 -5.53 23.32
C ASP A 233 -7.03 -6.32 23.96
N TYR A 234 -5.79 -6.04 23.51
CA TYR A 234 -4.48 -6.56 23.99
C TYR A 234 -4.26 -8.08 23.99
N SER A 235 -5.31 -8.89 24.00
CA SER A 235 -5.27 -10.36 24.17
C SER A 235 -6.08 -11.11 23.12
N GLY A 236 -6.81 -10.38 22.28
CA GLY A 236 -7.69 -10.91 21.26
C GLY A 236 -7.04 -11.22 19.93
N ILE A 237 -7.87 -11.27 18.90
CA ILE A 237 -7.46 -11.62 17.54
C ILE A 237 -7.39 -10.37 16.66
N LEU A 238 -6.42 -10.34 15.75
CA LEU A 238 -6.38 -9.35 14.68
C LEU A 238 -7.13 -9.92 13.49
N PHE A 239 -8.28 -9.35 13.15
CA PHE A 239 -9.07 -9.84 12.03
C PHE A 239 -8.34 -9.69 10.69
N SER A 240 -7.45 -8.71 10.56
CA SER A 240 -6.59 -8.50 9.39
C SER A 240 -5.61 -9.65 9.10
N GLU A 241 -5.35 -10.54 10.07
CA GLU A 241 -4.53 -11.75 9.87
C GLU A 241 -5.34 -12.94 9.32
N TYR A 242 -6.67 -12.83 9.23
CA TYR A 242 -7.53 -13.89 8.70
C TYR A 242 -7.78 -13.69 7.21
N VAL A 243 -8.15 -14.78 6.51
CA VAL A 243 -8.58 -14.67 5.10
C VAL A 243 -9.70 -13.63 4.96
N PRO A 244 -9.71 -12.81 3.91
CA PRO A 244 -10.80 -11.84 3.69
C PRO A 244 -12.18 -12.51 3.80
N ALA A 245 -13.18 -11.80 4.33
CA ALA A 245 -14.53 -12.32 4.54
C ALA A 245 -15.20 -12.75 3.21
N GLU A 246 -14.87 -12.10 2.10
CA GLU A 246 -15.26 -12.54 0.75
C GLU A 246 -14.79 -13.97 0.42
N ASN A 247 -13.69 -14.43 1.03
CA ASN A 247 -13.09 -15.74 0.82
C ASN A 247 -13.46 -16.75 1.92
N MET A 248 -14.34 -16.37 2.87
CA MET A 248 -14.99 -17.33 3.77
C MET A 248 -15.77 -18.39 2.99
N THR A 249 -15.88 -19.59 3.55
CA THR A 249 -16.74 -20.63 2.98
C THR A 249 -18.22 -20.20 3.03
N PRO A 250 -19.08 -20.70 2.13
CA PRO A 250 -20.51 -20.34 2.14
C PRO A 250 -21.20 -20.58 3.49
N ALA A 251 -20.82 -21.66 4.20
CA ALA A 251 -21.36 -21.97 5.52
C ALA A 251 -20.95 -20.94 6.59
N GLN A 252 -19.73 -20.40 6.52
CA GLN A 252 -19.26 -19.38 7.44
C GLN A 252 -19.94 -18.04 7.19
N LYS A 253 -20.11 -17.66 5.91
CA LYS A 253 -20.85 -16.45 5.51
C LYS A 253 -22.29 -16.50 6.02
N GLU A 254 -22.97 -17.62 5.76
CA GLU A 254 -24.35 -17.86 6.22
C GLU A 254 -24.44 -17.89 7.75
N GLN A 255 -23.48 -18.49 8.45
CA GLN A 255 -23.44 -18.50 9.92
C GLN A 255 -23.32 -17.10 10.51
N LEU A 256 -22.49 -16.23 9.92
CA LEU A 256 -22.32 -14.86 10.37
C LEU A 256 -23.57 -14.02 10.06
N TYR A 257 -24.11 -14.17 8.84
CA TYR A 257 -25.30 -13.46 8.40
C TYR A 257 -26.56 -13.83 9.19
N ARG A 258 -26.74 -15.11 9.57
CA ARG A 258 -27.85 -15.51 10.46
C ARG A 258 -27.80 -14.83 11.82
N GLN A 259 -26.60 -14.59 12.35
CA GLN A 259 -26.47 -13.85 13.62
C GLN A 259 -26.93 -12.40 13.45
N TYR A 260 -26.54 -11.74 12.36
CA TYR A 260 -27.05 -10.42 11.99
C TYR A 260 -28.59 -10.38 11.92
N VAL A 261 -29.19 -11.27 11.12
CA VAL A 261 -30.66 -11.32 10.95
C VAL A 261 -31.37 -11.58 12.29
N ASN A 262 -30.86 -12.52 13.10
CA ASN A 262 -31.47 -12.82 14.39
C ASN A 262 -31.46 -11.61 15.33
N ILE A 263 -30.36 -10.85 15.39
CA ILE A 263 -30.25 -9.65 16.22
C ILE A 263 -31.20 -8.56 15.70
N LEU A 264 -31.32 -8.38 14.38
CA LEU A 264 -32.25 -7.40 13.78
C LEU A 264 -33.72 -7.70 14.10
N THR A 265 -34.09 -8.98 14.19
CA THR A 265 -35.47 -9.42 14.48
C THR A 265 -35.80 -9.59 15.97
N SER A 266 -34.82 -9.41 16.86
CA SER A 266 -34.97 -9.59 18.32
C SER A 266 -35.37 -8.29 19.01
#